data_AF-A0A444DUY5-F1
#
_entry.id   AF-A0A444DUY5-F1
#
_cell.length_a   1.000
_cell.length_b   1.000
_cell.length_c   1.000
_cell.angle_alpha   90.00
_cell.angle_beta   90.00
_cell.angle_gamma   90.00
#
_symmetry.space_group_name_H-M   'P 1'
#
loop_
_entity.id
_entity.type
_entity.pdbx_description
1 polymer ?
#
loop_
_entity_poly.entity_id
_entity_poly.type
_entity_poly.pdbx_seq_one_letter_code
_entity_poly.pdbx_strand_id
1 'polypeptide(L)'
;MSYMRGDLLSKTRKLVKGLAKPTPAWLKPMEEYAPLSFLLPAELTKAPPVTFPRTDGKIKKIELPEDVYIKRFFKKHPDSLYHDAIK
;
A
#
# COMPACT_ATOMS: atom_id res chain seq x y z
N MET A 1 -16.38 -21.98 14.46
CA MET A 1 -15.08 -22.26 13.82
C MET A 1 -15.08 -21.75 12.38
N SER A 2 -14.69 -20.48 12.14
CA SER A 2 -14.66 -19.90 10.79
C SER A 2 -13.33 -20.20 10.09
N TYR A 3 -13.20 -21.38 9.49
CA TYR A 3 -12.03 -21.75 8.68
C TYR A 3 -11.75 -20.79 7.51
N MET A 4 -12.73 -19.95 7.14
CA MET A 4 -12.72 -19.10 5.95
C MET A 4 -12.61 -17.59 6.22
N ARG A 5 -12.45 -17.14 7.47
CA ARG A 5 -12.37 -15.70 7.81
C ARG A 5 -10.92 -15.30 8.12
N GLY A 6 -10.37 -14.32 7.40
CA GLY A 6 -8.98 -13.84 7.54
C GLY A 6 -8.24 -13.61 6.21
N ASP A 7 -6.95 -13.27 6.30
CA ASP A 7 -6.06 -12.97 5.18
C ASP A 7 -5.69 -14.22 4.37
N LEU A 8 -5.35 -14.02 3.09
CA LEU A 8 -5.01 -15.10 2.14
C LEU A 8 -3.93 -16.05 2.69
N LEU A 9 -2.83 -15.51 3.23
CA LEU A 9 -1.73 -16.28 3.82
C LEU A 9 -2.18 -17.11 5.03
N SER A 10 -2.99 -16.52 5.91
CA SER A 10 -3.48 -17.20 7.11
C SER A 10 -4.44 -18.35 6.76
N LYS A 11 -5.22 -18.19 5.69
CA LYS A 11 -6.15 -19.21 5.16
C LYS A 11 -5.40 -20.38 4.54
N THR A 12 -4.47 -20.10 3.63
CA THR A 12 -3.71 -21.14 2.94
C THR A 12 -2.84 -21.94 3.90
N ARG A 13 -2.22 -21.29 4.90
CA ARG A 13 -1.49 -21.99 5.96
C ARG A 13 -2.38 -22.98 6.74
N LYS A 14 -3.60 -22.57 7.11
CA LYS A 14 -4.54 -23.45 7.85
C LYS A 14 -5.00 -24.64 7.00
N LEU A 15 -5.27 -24.43 5.71
CA LEU A 15 -5.72 -25.48 4.80
C LEU A 15 -4.63 -26.49 4.46
N VAL A 16 -3.40 -26.02 4.26
CA VAL A 16 -2.23 -26.88 4.04
C VAL A 16 -1.90 -27.67 5.31
N LYS A 17 -1.96 -27.03 6.50
CA LYS A 17 -1.76 -27.72 7.80
C LYS A 17 -2.83 -28.77 8.07
N GLY A 18 -4.07 -28.52 7.65
CA GLY A 18 -5.18 -29.47 7.76
C GLY A 18 -5.19 -30.57 6.69
N LEU A 19 -4.14 -30.71 5.88
CA LEU A 19 -4.04 -31.65 4.74
C LEU A 19 -5.20 -31.56 3.73
N ALA A 20 -5.98 -30.48 3.78
CA ALA A 20 -7.15 -30.30 2.93
C ALA A 20 -6.78 -29.87 1.51
N LYS A 21 -5.58 -29.30 1.31
CA LYS A 21 -5.05 -28.88 0.01
C LYS A 21 -3.54 -29.13 -0.09
N PRO A 22 -3.01 -29.49 -1.27
CA PRO A 22 -1.56 -29.58 -1.49
C PRO A 22 -0.89 -28.22 -1.32
N THR A 23 0.40 -28.22 -1.02
CA THR A 23 1.20 -27.00 -0.85
C THR A 23 1.29 -26.23 -2.17
N PRO A 24 0.79 -24.97 -2.25
CA PRO A 24 0.94 -24.17 -3.46
C PRO A 24 2.40 -23.74 -3.65
N ALA A 25 2.86 -23.70 -4.90
CA ALA A 25 4.23 -23.25 -5.24
C ALA A 25 4.53 -21.82 -4.75
N TRP A 26 3.52 -20.95 -4.71
CA TRP A 26 3.63 -19.55 -4.27
C TRP A 26 3.57 -19.37 -2.74
N LEU A 27 3.25 -20.41 -1.96
CA LEU A 27 3.14 -20.29 -0.51
C LEU A 27 4.51 -20.06 0.15
N LYS A 28 5.52 -20.82 -0.27
CA LYS A 28 6.90 -20.71 0.25
C LYS A 28 7.48 -19.30 0.05
N PRO A 29 7.52 -18.72 -1.17
CA PRO A 29 8.06 -17.39 -1.37
C PRO A 29 7.22 -16.33 -0.63
N MET A 30 5.89 -16.47 -0.59
CA MET A 30 5.05 -15.46 0.08
C MET A 30 5.16 -15.49 1.61
N GLU A 31 5.60 -16.61 2.19
CA GLU A 31 6.02 -16.66 3.59
C GLU A 31 7.40 -16.03 3.80
N GLU A 32 8.18 -15.74 2.75
CA GLU A 32 9.59 -15.36 2.77
C GLU A 32 9.86 -13.87 2.42
N TYR A 33 8.91 -13.05 1.92
CA TYR A 33 9.17 -11.69 1.32
C TYR A 33 8.84 -10.30 1.98
N ALA A 34 7.92 -10.08 2.91
CA ALA A 34 7.77 -8.84 3.71
C ALA A 34 7.87 -8.83 5.29
N PRO A 35 9.00 -8.41 5.86
CA PRO A 35 8.94 -7.06 6.38
C PRO A 35 10.25 -6.36 6.05
N LEU A 36 10.24 -5.59 4.97
CA LEU A 36 11.14 -4.45 4.84
C LEU A 36 10.36 -3.21 5.23
N SER A 37 10.41 -2.88 6.52
CA SER A 37 10.51 -1.51 7.07
C SER A 37 10.20 -1.61 8.57
N PHE A 38 11.17 -1.65 9.48
CA PHE A 38 12.28 -0.71 9.63
C PHE A 38 13.45 -1.41 10.35
N LEU A 39 14.65 -1.25 9.80
CA LEU A 39 15.97 -1.51 10.40
C LEU A 39 16.38 -3.00 10.53
N LEU A 40 17.27 -3.45 9.64
CA LEU A 40 18.03 -4.72 9.76
C LEU A 40 18.81 -4.78 11.11
N PRO A 41 19.25 -5.96 11.64
CA PRO A 41 19.85 -7.09 10.91
C PRO A 41 19.12 -8.44 11.12
N ALA A 42 18.84 -9.18 10.05
CA ALA A 42 19.75 -10.16 9.41
C ALA A 42 19.81 -11.51 10.15
N GLU A 43 18.70 -12.24 10.13
CA GLU A 43 18.72 -13.72 10.07
C GLU A 43 17.40 -14.21 9.44
N LEU A 44 17.35 -14.03 8.12
CA LEU A 44 16.88 -15.02 7.14
C LEU A 44 15.43 -15.56 7.31
N THR A 45 14.53 -15.09 6.43
CA THR A 45 13.44 -15.87 5.76
C THR A 45 12.03 -15.97 6.35
N LYS A 46 11.36 -14.92 6.88
CA LYS A 46 9.88 -14.92 6.84
C LYS A 46 9.27 -13.55 6.69
N ALA A 47 8.58 -13.31 5.57
CA ALA A 47 8.23 -11.96 5.26
C ALA A 47 6.76 -11.87 4.65
N PRO A 48 5.76 -11.34 5.42
CA PRO A 48 4.38 -10.94 5.02
C PRO A 48 4.12 -9.50 4.49
N PRO A 49 3.26 -9.26 3.47
CA PRO A 49 3.15 -7.99 2.69
C PRO A 49 3.19 -6.68 3.52
N VAL A 50 3.87 -5.64 3.00
CA VAL A 50 4.04 -4.32 3.65
C VAL A 50 2.67 -3.75 4.05
N THR A 51 2.41 -3.69 5.36
CA THR A 51 1.18 -3.10 5.90
C THR A 51 1.45 -1.67 6.29
N PHE A 52 0.83 -0.71 5.59
CA PHE A 52 0.80 0.67 6.06
C PHE A 52 -0.11 0.78 7.29
N PRO A 53 0.21 1.65 8.27
CA PRO A 53 -0.70 1.93 9.37
C PRO A 53 -2.03 2.38 8.78
N ARG A 54 -3.11 1.74 9.21
CA ARG A 54 -4.46 2.03 8.72
C ARG A 54 -4.80 3.46 9.12
N THR A 55 -4.73 4.39 8.18
CA THR A 55 -5.17 5.78 8.39
C THR A 55 -6.69 5.78 8.57
N ASP A 56 -7.21 6.48 9.59
CA ASP A 56 -8.63 6.53 9.97
C ASP A 56 -9.56 7.28 8.99
N GLY A 57 -9.29 7.18 7.68
CA GLY A 57 -10.20 7.56 6.60
C GLY A 57 -10.15 9.02 6.17
N LYS A 58 -9.28 9.86 6.76
CA LYS A 58 -9.14 11.26 6.33
C LYS A 58 -7.84 11.45 5.54
N ILE A 59 -7.92 11.22 4.23
CA ILE A 59 -6.85 11.62 3.31
C ILE A 59 -6.76 13.15 3.38
N LYS A 60 -5.65 13.67 3.90
CA LYS A 60 -5.40 15.11 3.94
C LYS A 60 -5.18 15.59 2.52
N LYS A 61 -5.87 16.66 2.13
CA LYS A 61 -5.57 17.36 0.88
C LYS A 61 -4.16 17.92 0.98
N ILE A 62 -3.35 17.68 -0.06
CA ILE A 62 -2.03 18.28 -0.18
C ILE A 62 -2.26 19.73 -0.62
N GLU A 63 -1.79 20.68 0.17
CA GLU A 63 -1.86 22.12 -0.14
C GLU A 63 -0.46 22.71 -0.05
N LEU A 64 -0.09 23.50 -1.04
CA LEU A 64 1.19 24.23 -1.06
C LEU A 64 0.95 25.68 -0.66
N PRO A 65 1.90 26.33 0.03
CA PRO A 65 1.77 27.75 0.37
C PRO A 65 1.66 28.66 -0.88
N GLU A 66 2.17 28.19 -2.02
CA GLU A 66 2.16 28.87 -3.31
C GLU A 66 0.78 28.86 -3.99
N ASP A 67 -0.09 27.92 -3.64
CA ASP A 67 -1.43 27.76 -4.24
C ASP A 67 -2.29 29.02 -4.07
N VAL A 68 -2.03 29.83 -3.04
CA VAL A 68 -2.73 31.10 -2.80
C VAL A 68 -2.44 32.10 -3.92
N TYR A 69 -1.20 32.17 -4.40
CA TYR A 69 -0.80 33.10 -5.44
C TYR A 69 -1.22 32.61 -6.81
N ILE A 70 -1.11 31.30 -7.05
CA ILE A 70 -1.56 30.66 -8.30
C ILE A 70 -3.07 30.90 -8.51
N LYS A 71 -3.89 30.71 -7.48
CA LYS A 71 -5.34 30.99 -7.54
C LYS A 71 -5.64 32.46 -7.84
N ARG A 72 -4.88 33.39 -7.25
CA ARG A 72 -5.02 34.83 -7.52
C ARG A 72 -4.58 35.20 -8.93
N PHE A 73 -3.56 34.54 -9.46
CA PHE A 73 -3.05 34.75 -10.80
C PHE A 73 -4.07 34.33 -11.86
N PHE A 74 -4.60 33.10 -11.77
CA PHE A 74 -5.62 32.63 -12.70
C PHE A 74 -6.93 33.42 -12.65
N LYS A 75 -7.27 34.01 -11.49
CA LYS A 75 -8.41 34.92 -11.39
C LYS A 75 -8.19 36.25 -12.14
N LYS A 76 -6.96 36.75 -12.19
CA LYS A 76 -6.61 37.99 -12.88
C LYS A 76 -6.42 37.79 -14.38
N HIS A 77 -5.91 36.63 -14.77
CA HIS A 77 -5.58 36.31 -16.17
C HIS A 77 -6.22 34.97 -16.56
N PRO A 78 -7.51 34.95 -16.92
CA PRO A 78 -8.19 33.71 -17.29
C PRO A 78 -7.61 33.07 -18.56
N ASP A 79 -7.08 33.89 -19.48
CA ASP A 79 -6.50 33.42 -20.74
C ASP A 79 -5.17 32.68 -20.55
N SER A 80 -4.49 32.92 -19.41
CA SER A 80 -3.21 32.27 -19.09
C SER A 80 -3.32 30.76 -18.89
N LEU A 81 -4.52 30.25 -18.59
CA LEU A 81 -4.77 28.82 -18.40
C LEU A 81 -4.48 27.99 -19.66
N TYR A 82 -4.63 28.58 -20.85
CA TYR A 82 -4.42 27.91 -22.14
C TYR A 82 -3.00 28.10 -22.71
N HIS A 83 -2.20 28.95 -22.07
CA HIS A 83 -0.82 29.26 -22.46
C HIS A 83 0.22 28.53 -21.60
N ASP A 84 -0.21 27.72 -20.64
CA ASP A 84 0.71 26.93 -19.82
C ASP A 84 1.46 25.92 -20.71
N ALA A 85 2.78 25.86 -20.51
CA ALA A 85 3.67 24.99 -21.27
C ALA A 85 3.50 23.50 -20.90
N ILE A 86 2.84 23.22 -19.78
CA ILE A 86 2.59 21.89 -19.26
C ILE A 86 1.16 21.49 -19.68
N LYS A 87 1.07 20.63 -20.70
CA LYS A 87 -0.17 19.94 -21.10
C LYS A 87 -0.23 18.54 -20.52
#